data_AF-A0A9E2EH47-F1
#
_entry.id   AF-A0A9E2EH47-F1
#
_cell.length_a   1.000
_cell.length_b   1.000
_cell.length_c   1.000
_cell.angle_alpha   90.00
_cell.angle_beta   90.00
_cell.angle_gamma   90.00
#
_symmetry.space_group_name_H-M   'P 1'
#
loop_
_entity.id
_entity.type
_entity.pdbx_description
1 polymer ?
#
loop_
_entity_poly.entity_id
_entity_poly.type
_entity_poly.pdbx_seq_one_letter_code
_entity_poly.pdbx_strand_id
1 'polypeptide(L)'
;MPDLNPADISRQTFVVTKKGFDAQQVRLYLEELAATVAVLNQELVGLRKRNQTLESEVASTKGAEEALQMTLVTATRTKDEMLAEAKEQAEELRHEAFQEAQRARAEALRESDDLLVRSRKEALEAIEEAKRNAQTVIATAQVESRDLRDKVVHLRKALATTRATLEGTLSATLATVEEADDLLAFTGLTDELRDDPIVMEVTEVATAEEPVIDSPTPEIELVDVMVGEAPPVEMEHETVPVPTADQLLNQLRSIGD
;
A
#
# COMPACT_ATOMS: atom_id res chain seq x y z
N MET A 1 -77.02 55.55 -10.26
CA MET A 1 -77.91 56.40 -9.44
C MET A 1 -78.02 57.75 -10.13
N PRO A 2 -79.15 58.48 -10.02
CA PRO A 2 -79.25 59.80 -10.62
C PRO A 2 -78.15 60.67 -10.02
N ASP A 3 -77.27 61.23 -10.86
CA ASP A 3 -76.19 62.09 -10.42
C ASP A 3 -76.81 63.41 -9.94
N LEU A 4 -77.14 63.45 -8.64
CA LEU A 4 -77.50 64.68 -7.93
C LEU A 4 -76.27 65.58 -7.94
N ASN A 5 -76.21 66.44 -8.95
CA ASN A 5 -75.20 67.45 -9.06
C ASN A 5 -75.55 68.59 -8.09
N PRO A 6 -74.63 69.01 -7.20
CA PRO A 6 -74.84 70.15 -6.30
C PRO A 6 -75.41 71.40 -7.00
N ALA A 7 -74.98 71.63 -8.25
CA ALA A 7 -75.42 72.77 -9.04
C ALA A 7 -76.87 72.67 -9.55
N ASP A 8 -77.43 71.46 -9.61
CA ASP A 8 -78.82 71.23 -10.01
C ASP A 8 -79.76 71.35 -8.81
N ILE A 9 -79.27 71.01 -7.60
CA ILE A 9 -79.99 71.18 -6.33
C ILE A 9 -80.22 72.67 -6.02
N SER A 10 -79.21 73.52 -6.22
CA SER A 10 -79.31 74.97 -5.96
C SER A 10 -80.11 75.73 -7.01
N ARG A 11 -80.22 75.21 -8.24
CA ARG A 11 -80.98 75.81 -9.35
C ARG A 11 -82.41 75.28 -9.48
N GLN A 12 -82.81 74.33 -8.63
CA GLN A 12 -84.14 73.75 -8.66
C GLN A 12 -85.21 74.81 -8.32
N THR A 13 -86.26 74.88 -9.14
CA THR A 13 -87.40 75.78 -8.93
C THR A 13 -88.64 74.98 -8.49
N PHE A 14 -89.47 75.59 -7.64
CA PHE A 14 -90.67 74.97 -7.08
C PHE A 14 -91.90 75.85 -7.37
N VAL A 15 -93.04 75.19 -7.61
CA VAL A 15 -94.32 75.88 -7.88
C VAL A 15 -94.93 76.35 -6.56
N VAL A 16 -95.34 77.62 -6.49
CA VAL A 16 -95.90 78.21 -5.26
C VAL A 16 -97.38 77.81 -5.11
N THR A 17 -97.75 77.28 -3.94
CA THR A 17 -99.13 76.87 -3.61
C THR A 17 -99.64 77.66 -2.40
N LYS A 18 -100.97 77.85 -2.25
CA LYS A 18 -101.61 78.69 -1.21
C LYS A 18 -101.24 78.31 0.25
N LYS A 19 -100.70 77.12 0.50
CA LYS A 19 -100.14 76.66 1.78
C LYS A 19 -98.79 75.98 1.53
N GLY A 20 -97.78 76.78 1.17
CA GLY A 20 -96.42 76.32 0.88
C GLY A 20 -95.43 76.65 1.98
N PHE A 21 -94.22 76.09 1.86
CA PHE A 21 -93.07 76.45 2.68
C PHE A 21 -92.53 77.84 2.33
N ASP A 22 -91.84 78.49 3.27
CA ASP A 22 -91.16 79.76 3.01
C ASP A 22 -90.03 79.57 1.99
N ALA A 23 -90.10 80.32 0.90
CA ALA A 23 -89.16 80.25 -0.21
C ALA A 23 -87.73 80.68 0.17
N GLN A 24 -87.54 81.46 1.24
CA GLN A 24 -86.21 81.84 1.74
C GLN A 24 -85.58 80.68 2.53
N GLN A 25 -86.32 80.10 3.48
CA GLN A 25 -85.87 78.92 4.24
C GLN A 25 -85.54 77.73 3.32
N VAL A 26 -86.38 77.45 2.32
CA VAL A 26 -86.14 76.35 1.38
C VAL A 26 -84.86 76.59 0.57
N ARG A 27 -84.55 77.85 0.18
CA ARG A 27 -83.30 78.17 -0.53
C ARG A 27 -82.07 77.94 0.33
N LEU A 28 -82.08 78.43 1.58
CA LEU A 28 -80.99 78.20 2.55
C LEU A 28 -80.73 76.70 2.76
N TYR A 29 -81.80 75.91 2.92
CA TYR A 29 -81.69 74.46 3.06
C TYR A 29 -81.13 73.77 1.80
N LEU A 30 -81.56 74.19 0.60
CA LEU A 30 -81.02 73.64 -0.65
C LEU A 30 -79.56 74.00 -0.87
N GLU A 31 -79.10 75.16 -0.38
CA GLU A 31 -77.71 75.60 -0.45
C GLU A 31 -76.82 74.76 0.48
N GLU A 32 -77.27 74.49 1.71
CA GLU A 32 -76.61 73.58 2.65
C GLU A 32 -76.61 72.12 2.15
N LEU A 33 -77.74 71.66 1.59
CA LEU A 33 -77.85 70.33 0.98
C LEU A 33 -76.92 70.21 -0.21
N ALA A 34 -76.86 71.21 -1.09
CA ALA A 34 -75.93 71.24 -2.22
C ALA A 34 -74.48 71.18 -1.75
N ALA A 35 -74.11 71.92 -0.71
CA ALA A 35 -72.77 71.88 -0.13
C ALA A 35 -72.41 70.49 0.43
N THR A 36 -73.34 69.87 1.16
CA THR A 36 -73.15 68.51 1.70
C THR A 36 -73.01 67.47 0.60
N VAL A 37 -73.85 67.53 -0.44
CA VAL A 37 -73.77 66.64 -1.61
C VAL A 37 -72.46 66.86 -2.37
N ALA A 38 -71.93 68.09 -2.42
CA ALA A 38 -70.64 68.37 -3.06
C ALA A 38 -69.48 67.66 -2.33
N VAL A 39 -69.45 67.74 -0.99
CA VAL A 39 -68.46 67.05 -0.16
C VAL A 39 -68.56 65.54 -0.34
N LEU A 40 -69.77 64.99 -0.24
CA LEU A 40 -70.01 63.55 -0.41
C LEU A 40 -69.57 63.07 -1.81
N ASN A 41 -69.87 63.83 -2.87
CA ASN A 41 -69.44 63.49 -4.23
C ASN A 41 -67.91 63.52 -4.36
N GLN A 42 -67.23 64.49 -3.74
CA GLN A 42 -65.77 64.53 -3.70
C GLN A 42 -65.18 63.31 -2.97
N GLU A 43 -65.73 62.96 -1.80
CA GLU A 43 -65.31 61.78 -1.05
C GLU A 43 -65.54 60.50 -1.84
N LEU A 44 -66.69 60.38 -2.53
CA LEU A 44 -67.03 59.20 -3.33
C LEU A 44 -66.05 59.03 -4.51
N VAL A 45 -65.68 60.13 -5.17
CA VAL A 45 -64.64 60.12 -6.21
C VAL A 45 -63.28 59.71 -5.62
N GLY A 46 -62.91 60.26 -4.46
CA GLY A 46 -61.68 59.91 -3.76
C GLY A 46 -61.61 58.43 -3.36
N LEU A 47 -62.69 57.91 -2.77
CA LEU A 47 -62.82 56.51 -2.37
C LEU A 47 -62.78 55.58 -3.59
N ARG A 48 -63.48 55.91 -4.69
CA ARG A 48 -63.43 55.13 -5.94
C ARG A 48 -62.01 55.07 -6.50
N LYS A 49 -61.31 56.20 -6.56
CA LYS A 49 -59.92 56.25 -7.04
C LYS A 49 -59.00 55.39 -6.17
N ARG A 50 -59.17 55.46 -4.84
CA ARG A 50 -58.38 54.66 -3.90
C ARG A 50 -58.70 53.17 -4.03
N ASN A 51 -59.97 52.82 -4.18
CA ASN A 51 -60.41 51.45 -4.38
C ASN A 51 -59.83 50.86 -5.67
N GLN A 52 -59.92 51.59 -6.79
CA GLN A 52 -59.30 51.19 -8.06
C GLN A 52 -57.77 51.01 -7.94
N THR A 53 -57.10 51.87 -7.17
CA THR A 53 -55.65 51.74 -6.91
C THR A 53 -55.34 50.46 -6.13
N LEU A 54 -56.09 50.20 -5.05
CA LEU A 54 -55.93 49.01 -4.22
C LEU A 54 -56.26 47.73 -5.00
N GLU A 55 -57.31 47.73 -5.82
CA GLU A 55 -57.64 46.60 -6.69
C GLU A 55 -56.51 46.29 -7.66
N SER A 56 -55.90 47.31 -8.27
CA SER A 56 -54.74 47.14 -9.15
C SER A 56 -53.52 46.58 -8.41
N GLU A 57 -53.27 47.05 -7.18
CA GLU A 57 -52.14 46.58 -6.36
C GLU A 57 -52.33 45.13 -5.91
N VAL A 58 -53.55 44.77 -5.50
CA VAL A 58 -53.91 43.38 -5.17
C VAL A 58 -53.75 42.47 -6.39
N ALA A 59 -54.23 42.90 -7.57
CA ALA A 59 -54.06 42.13 -8.80
C ALA A 59 -52.57 41.92 -9.14
N SER A 60 -51.74 42.96 -9.03
CA SER A 60 -50.29 42.87 -9.25
C SER A 60 -49.61 41.93 -8.25
N THR A 61 -49.98 42.03 -6.97
CA THR A 61 -49.39 41.21 -5.89
C THR A 61 -49.74 39.74 -6.09
N LYS A 62 -51.00 39.44 -6.43
CA LYS A 62 -51.44 38.07 -6.74
C LYS A 62 -50.70 37.49 -7.95
N GLY A 63 -50.52 38.27 -9.02
CA GLY A 63 -49.75 37.82 -10.17
C GLY A 63 -48.29 37.51 -9.84
N ALA A 64 -47.67 38.31 -8.96
CA ALA A 64 -46.32 38.04 -8.47
C ALA A 64 -46.26 36.77 -7.59
N GLU A 65 -47.25 36.57 -6.72
CA GLU A 65 -47.36 35.38 -5.86
C GLU A 65 -47.52 34.10 -6.70
N GLU A 66 -48.39 34.11 -7.71
CA GLU A 66 -48.59 32.98 -8.63
C GLU A 66 -47.31 32.63 -9.39
N ALA A 67 -46.58 33.65 -9.86
CA ALA A 67 -45.29 33.45 -10.53
C ALA A 67 -44.25 32.82 -9.60
N LEU A 68 -44.15 33.34 -8.36
CA LEU A 68 -43.26 32.79 -7.34
C LEU A 68 -43.61 31.34 -6.99
N GLN A 69 -44.90 31.03 -6.86
CA GLN A 69 -45.37 29.67 -6.58
C GLN A 69 -45.01 28.72 -7.73
N MET A 70 -45.21 29.15 -8.98
CA MET A 70 -44.82 28.36 -10.16
C MET A 70 -43.31 28.12 -10.20
N THR A 71 -42.50 29.15 -9.94
CA THR A 71 -41.05 29.02 -9.87
C THR A 71 -40.62 28.07 -8.74
N LEU A 72 -41.23 28.16 -7.56
CA LEU A 72 -40.93 27.27 -6.44
C LEU A 72 -41.26 25.82 -6.79
N VAL A 73 -42.44 25.56 -7.36
CA VAL A 73 -42.84 24.22 -7.79
C VAL A 73 -41.85 23.67 -8.83
N THR A 74 -41.49 24.50 -9.82
CA THR A 74 -40.52 24.10 -10.86
C THR A 74 -39.16 23.81 -10.25
N ALA A 75 -38.65 24.68 -9.37
CA ALA A 75 -37.37 24.47 -8.69
C ALA A 75 -37.38 23.21 -7.83
N THR A 76 -38.46 22.93 -7.10
CA THR A 76 -38.57 21.69 -6.31
C THR A 76 -38.56 20.45 -7.19
N ARG A 77 -39.28 20.49 -8.31
CA ARG A 77 -39.30 19.39 -9.27
C ARG A 77 -37.93 19.15 -9.88
N THR A 78 -37.26 20.21 -10.34
CA THR A 78 -35.89 20.10 -10.88
C THR A 78 -34.92 19.56 -9.83
N LYS A 79 -35.04 20.00 -8.57
CA LYS A 79 -34.22 19.46 -7.47
C LYS A 79 -34.48 17.97 -7.27
N ASP A 80 -35.73 17.53 -7.28
CA ASP A 80 -36.08 16.12 -7.08
C ASP A 80 -35.62 15.25 -8.26
N GLU A 81 -35.72 15.76 -9.49
CA GLU A 81 -35.18 15.12 -10.70
C GLU A 81 -33.65 14.99 -10.63
N MET A 82 -32.93 16.05 -10.25
CA MET A 82 -31.48 16.02 -10.06
C MET A 82 -31.07 15.03 -8.96
N LEU A 83 -31.82 14.96 -7.86
CA LEU A 83 -31.55 14.01 -6.77
C LEU A 83 -31.79 12.56 -7.20
N ALA A 84 -32.79 12.30 -8.04
CA ALA A 84 -33.04 10.96 -8.57
C ALA A 84 -31.91 10.54 -9.52
N GLU A 85 -31.53 11.42 -10.44
CA GLU A 85 -30.44 11.17 -11.39
C GLU A 85 -29.10 10.96 -10.68
N ALA A 86 -28.75 11.81 -9.72
CA ALA A 86 -27.51 11.65 -8.95
C ALA A 86 -27.46 10.33 -8.17
N LYS A 87 -28.60 9.84 -7.66
CA LYS A 87 -28.69 8.53 -6.98
C LYS A 87 -28.51 7.39 -7.96
N GLU A 88 -29.11 7.46 -9.14
CA GLU A 88 -28.96 6.45 -10.19
C GLU A 88 -27.51 6.36 -10.64
N GLN A 89 -26.88 7.49 -10.96
CA GLN A 89 -25.46 7.55 -11.33
C GLN A 89 -24.54 7.02 -10.23
N ALA A 90 -24.84 7.33 -8.95
CA ALA A 90 -24.06 6.82 -7.83
C ALA A 90 -24.17 5.30 -7.68
N GLU A 91 -25.37 4.72 -7.88
CA GLU A 91 -25.55 3.27 -7.84
C GLU A 91 -24.88 2.56 -9.03
N GLU A 92 -24.95 3.15 -10.22
CA GLU A 92 -24.24 2.64 -11.41
C GLU A 92 -22.73 2.64 -11.18
N LEU A 93 -22.16 3.77 -10.74
CA LEU A 93 -20.73 3.87 -10.43
C LEU A 93 -20.32 2.87 -9.34
N ARG A 94 -21.13 2.71 -8.29
CA ARG A 94 -20.88 1.72 -7.23
C ARG A 94 -20.88 0.30 -7.80
N HIS A 95 -21.80 0.00 -8.71
CA HIS A 95 -21.89 -1.30 -9.34
C HIS A 95 -20.68 -1.57 -10.24
N GLU A 96 -20.29 -0.62 -11.07
CA GLU A 96 -19.11 -0.70 -11.93
C GLU A 96 -17.83 -0.88 -11.12
N ALA A 97 -17.61 -0.04 -10.11
CA ALA A 97 -16.44 -0.13 -9.23
C ALA A 97 -16.38 -1.49 -8.52
N PHE A 98 -17.53 -2.03 -8.09
CA PHE A 98 -17.59 -3.35 -7.48
C PHE A 98 -17.26 -4.47 -8.47
N GLN A 99 -17.76 -4.39 -9.70
CA GLN A 99 -17.41 -5.36 -10.75
C GLN A 99 -15.93 -5.30 -11.09
N GLU A 100 -15.37 -4.10 -11.23
CA GLU A 100 -13.96 -3.90 -11.54
C GLU A 100 -13.06 -4.42 -10.41
N ALA A 101 -13.39 -4.09 -9.15
CA ALA A 101 -12.69 -4.62 -7.98
C ALA A 101 -12.74 -6.16 -7.92
N GLN A 102 -13.88 -6.77 -8.27
CA GLN A 102 -13.98 -8.23 -8.34
C GLN A 102 -13.12 -8.82 -9.45
N ARG A 103 -13.07 -8.19 -10.63
CA ARG A 103 -12.22 -8.63 -11.74
C ARG A 103 -10.74 -8.54 -11.36
N ALA A 104 -10.31 -7.40 -10.83
CA ALA A 104 -8.94 -7.18 -10.38
C ALA A 104 -8.55 -8.20 -9.28
N ARG A 105 -9.44 -8.47 -8.33
CA ARG A 105 -9.20 -9.50 -7.30
C ARG A 105 -9.08 -10.90 -7.89
N ALA A 106 -9.97 -11.26 -8.82
CA ALA A 106 -9.92 -12.58 -9.45
C ALA A 106 -8.65 -12.77 -10.30
N GLU A 107 -8.20 -11.72 -10.98
CA GLU A 107 -6.95 -11.71 -11.73
C GLU A 107 -5.73 -11.83 -10.81
N ALA A 108 -5.66 -11.04 -9.73
CA ALA A 108 -4.58 -11.12 -8.75
C ALA A 108 -4.48 -12.50 -8.08
N LEU A 109 -5.62 -13.14 -7.78
CA LEU A 109 -5.64 -14.49 -7.24
C LEU A 109 -5.10 -15.52 -8.25
N ARG A 110 -5.49 -15.41 -9.52
CA ARG A 110 -4.96 -16.30 -10.58
C ARG A 110 -3.46 -16.11 -10.75
N GLU A 111 -2.99 -14.87 -10.80
CA GLU A 111 -1.56 -14.59 -10.95
C GLU A 111 -0.76 -15.11 -9.75
N SER A 112 -1.29 -14.94 -8.53
CA SER A 112 -0.71 -15.51 -7.30
C SER A 112 -0.62 -17.03 -7.38
N ASP A 113 -1.69 -17.71 -7.78
CA ASP A 113 -1.71 -19.17 -7.91
C ASP A 113 -0.70 -19.64 -8.98
N ASP A 114 -0.66 -18.97 -10.13
CA ASP A 114 0.29 -19.27 -11.20
C ASP A 114 1.74 -19.04 -10.78
N LEU A 115 2.01 -18.00 -9.97
CA LEU A 115 3.33 -17.75 -9.41
C LEU A 115 3.74 -18.84 -8.43
N LEU A 116 2.83 -19.26 -7.54
CA LEU A 116 3.08 -20.33 -6.59
C LEU A 116 3.38 -21.66 -7.30
N VAL A 117 2.63 -21.99 -8.36
CA VAL A 117 2.87 -23.19 -9.16
C VAL A 117 4.24 -23.13 -9.85
N ARG A 118 4.58 -21.99 -10.47
CA ARG A 118 5.88 -21.79 -11.12
C ARG A 118 7.03 -21.88 -10.13
N SER A 119 6.98 -21.14 -9.03
CA SER A 119 7.99 -21.15 -7.98
C SER A 119 8.19 -22.55 -7.40
N ARG A 120 7.10 -23.30 -7.17
CA ARG A 120 7.19 -24.69 -6.70
C ARG A 120 7.88 -25.59 -7.72
N LYS A 121 7.56 -25.44 -9.01
CA LYS A 121 8.19 -26.21 -10.08
C LYS A 121 9.68 -25.93 -10.15
N GLU A 122 10.07 -24.66 -10.17
CA GLU A 122 11.47 -24.21 -10.18
C GLU A 122 12.23 -24.74 -8.96
N ALA A 123 11.63 -24.68 -7.77
CA ALA A 123 12.24 -25.22 -6.55
C ALA A 123 12.47 -26.75 -6.65
N LEU A 124 11.51 -27.50 -7.20
CA LEU A 124 11.68 -28.94 -7.40
C LEU A 124 12.76 -29.25 -8.43
N GLU A 125 12.84 -28.49 -9.52
CA GLU A 125 13.88 -28.65 -10.54
C GLU A 125 15.27 -28.36 -9.96
N ALA A 126 15.42 -27.29 -9.17
CA ALA A 126 16.66 -26.94 -8.49
C ALA A 126 17.08 -28.02 -7.47
N ILE A 127 16.14 -28.59 -6.72
CA ILE A 127 16.42 -29.70 -5.78
C ILE A 127 16.91 -30.95 -6.54
N GLU A 128 16.27 -31.31 -7.65
CA GLU A 128 16.67 -32.46 -8.44
C GLU A 128 18.04 -32.24 -9.11
N GLU A 129 18.34 -31.04 -9.59
CA GLU A 129 19.66 -30.68 -10.10
C GLU A 129 20.73 -30.77 -9.01
N ALA A 130 20.49 -30.16 -7.83
CA ALA A 130 21.39 -30.22 -6.70
C ALA A 130 21.68 -31.66 -6.26
N LYS A 131 20.64 -32.52 -6.27
CA LYS A 131 20.78 -33.94 -5.97
C LYS A 131 21.63 -34.68 -6.99
N ARG A 132 21.47 -34.42 -8.28
CA ARG A 132 22.33 -35.00 -9.34
C ARG A 132 23.78 -34.56 -9.16
N ASN A 133 24.01 -33.28 -8.91
CA ASN A 133 25.35 -32.74 -8.68
C ASN A 133 25.98 -33.33 -7.41
N ALA A 134 25.22 -33.51 -6.33
CA ALA A 134 25.72 -34.18 -5.13
C ALA A 134 26.08 -35.64 -5.40
N GLN A 135 25.27 -36.36 -6.19
CA GLN A 135 25.55 -37.75 -6.56
C GLN A 135 26.82 -37.88 -7.40
N THR A 136 27.07 -36.96 -8.34
CA THR A 136 28.29 -36.97 -9.14
C THR A 136 29.51 -36.71 -8.27
N VAL A 137 29.46 -35.71 -7.38
CA VAL A 137 30.54 -35.41 -6.43
C VAL A 137 30.83 -36.58 -5.49
N ILE A 138 29.79 -37.24 -4.97
CA ILE A 138 29.97 -38.43 -4.12
C ILE A 138 30.61 -39.56 -4.93
N ALA A 139 30.17 -39.78 -6.18
CA ALA A 139 30.73 -40.83 -7.02
C ALA A 139 32.21 -40.59 -7.34
N THR A 140 32.59 -39.35 -7.68
CA THR A 140 34.00 -39.00 -7.94
C THR A 140 34.85 -39.15 -6.67
N ALA A 141 34.37 -38.63 -5.53
CA ALA A 141 35.07 -38.78 -4.25
C ALA A 141 35.24 -40.24 -3.83
N GLN A 142 34.27 -41.11 -4.12
CA GLN A 142 34.38 -42.55 -3.85
C GLN A 142 35.44 -43.23 -4.72
N VAL A 143 35.56 -42.84 -5.99
CA VAL A 143 36.60 -43.36 -6.89
C VAL A 143 37.98 -42.93 -6.41
N GLU A 144 38.16 -41.65 -6.10
CA GLU A 144 39.41 -41.11 -5.56
C GLU A 144 39.81 -41.77 -4.23
N SER A 145 38.84 -41.96 -3.33
CA SER A 145 39.07 -42.66 -2.05
C SER A 145 39.52 -44.12 -2.24
N ARG A 146 38.98 -44.82 -3.25
CA ARG A 146 39.41 -46.18 -3.59
C ARG A 146 40.84 -46.18 -4.13
N ASP A 147 41.16 -45.29 -5.07
CA ASP A 147 42.50 -45.18 -5.65
C ASP A 147 43.56 -44.84 -4.58
N LEU A 148 43.26 -43.90 -3.68
CA LEU A 148 44.12 -43.59 -2.54
C LEU A 148 44.32 -44.80 -1.63
N ARG A 149 43.27 -45.59 -1.37
CA ARG A 149 43.37 -46.81 -0.56
C ARG A 149 44.27 -47.85 -1.23
N ASP A 150 44.11 -48.04 -2.54
CA ASP A 150 44.93 -48.99 -3.30
C ASP A 150 46.40 -48.55 -3.32
N LYS A 151 46.67 -47.26 -3.50
CA LYS A 151 48.02 -46.67 -3.37
C LYS A 151 48.63 -46.94 -1.99
N VAL A 152 47.87 -46.75 -0.90
CA VAL A 152 48.34 -47.04 0.47
C VAL A 152 48.69 -48.52 0.62
N VAL A 153 47.88 -49.44 0.08
CA VAL A 153 48.18 -50.88 0.12
C VAL A 153 49.45 -51.20 -0.67
N HIS A 154 49.60 -50.63 -1.87
CA HIS A 154 50.79 -50.82 -2.69
C HIS A 154 52.06 -50.30 -2.02
N LEU A 155 52.03 -49.09 -1.45
CA LEU A 155 53.17 -48.51 -0.73
C LEU A 155 53.54 -49.34 0.51
N ARG A 156 52.56 -49.83 1.26
CA ARG A 156 52.83 -50.73 2.40
C ARG A 156 53.50 -52.02 1.96
N LYS A 157 53.04 -52.62 0.86
CA LYS A 157 53.67 -53.82 0.29
C LYS A 157 55.10 -53.54 -0.15
N ALA A 158 55.33 -52.43 -0.84
CA ALA A 158 56.66 -52.00 -1.26
C ALA A 158 57.60 -51.81 -0.06
N LEU A 159 57.13 -51.14 0.99
CA LEU A 159 57.89 -50.94 2.23
C LEU A 159 58.20 -52.26 2.95
N ALA A 160 57.25 -53.20 2.98
CA ALA A 160 57.49 -54.52 3.53
C ALA A 160 58.55 -55.29 2.72
N THR A 161 58.50 -55.20 1.38
CA THR A 161 59.51 -55.85 0.53
C THR A 161 60.89 -55.22 0.68
N THR A 162 60.99 -53.89 0.72
CA THR A 162 62.28 -53.20 0.90
C THR A 162 62.87 -53.49 2.27
N ARG A 163 62.04 -53.53 3.31
CA ARG A 163 62.43 -53.96 4.66
C ARG A 163 62.95 -55.39 4.65
N ALA A 164 62.22 -56.34 4.05
CA ALA A 164 62.65 -57.73 3.98
C ALA A 164 63.97 -57.90 3.20
N THR A 165 64.16 -57.14 2.11
CA THR A 165 65.44 -57.14 1.38
C THR A 165 66.58 -56.57 2.23
N LEU A 166 66.34 -55.49 2.98
CA LEU A 166 67.32 -54.91 3.89
C LEU A 166 67.71 -55.90 4.99
N GLU A 167 66.71 -56.50 5.67
CA GLU A 167 66.93 -57.54 6.68
C GLU A 167 67.72 -58.72 6.11
N GLY A 168 67.40 -59.17 4.89
CA GLY A 168 68.14 -60.21 4.19
C GLY A 168 69.59 -59.83 3.86
N THR A 169 69.82 -58.61 3.34
CA THR A 169 71.18 -58.12 3.06
C THR A 169 71.99 -57.95 4.34
N LEU A 170 71.39 -57.44 5.41
CA LEU A 170 72.05 -57.27 6.70
C LEU A 170 72.42 -58.62 7.31
N SER A 171 71.50 -59.60 7.27
CA SER A 171 71.77 -60.97 7.71
C SER A 171 72.88 -61.62 6.90
N ALA A 172 72.92 -61.40 5.58
CA ALA A 172 73.99 -61.90 4.72
C ALA A 172 75.34 -61.24 5.05
N THR A 173 75.36 -59.91 5.24
CA THR A 173 76.58 -59.21 5.65
C THR A 173 77.06 -59.64 7.03
N LEU A 174 76.15 -59.89 7.97
CA LEU A 174 76.48 -60.38 9.31
C LEU A 174 77.13 -61.77 9.22
N ALA A 175 76.54 -62.68 8.45
CA ALA A 175 77.10 -64.03 8.24
C ALA A 175 78.50 -63.98 7.59
N THR A 176 78.74 -63.07 6.63
CA THR A 176 80.08 -62.92 6.04
C THR A 176 81.10 -62.32 7.02
N VAL A 177 80.65 -61.47 7.95
CA VAL A 177 81.51 -60.93 9.01
C VAL A 177 81.83 -62.03 10.03
N GLU A 178 80.85 -62.83 10.44
CA GLU A 178 81.09 -64.00 11.31
C GLU A 178 82.05 -65.01 10.67
N GLU A 179 81.89 -65.31 9.38
CA GLU A 179 82.81 -66.20 8.65
C GLU A 179 84.23 -65.60 8.52
N ALA A 180 84.34 -64.27 8.38
CA ALA A 180 85.63 -63.58 8.41
C ALA A 180 86.27 -63.61 9.81
N ASP A 181 85.48 -63.48 10.87
CA ASP A 181 85.91 -63.56 12.27
C ASP A 181 86.41 -64.99 12.60
N ASP A 182 85.71 -66.01 12.13
CA ASP A 182 86.11 -67.42 12.26
C ASP A 182 87.43 -67.72 11.50
N LEU A 183 87.62 -67.12 10.31
CA LEU A 183 88.87 -67.22 9.55
C LEU A 183 90.03 -66.48 10.23
N LEU A 184 89.76 -65.34 10.86
CA LEU A 184 90.75 -64.61 11.67
C LEU A 184 91.14 -65.41 12.93
N ALA A 185 90.18 -66.07 13.59
CA ALA A 185 90.42 -66.94 14.74
C ALA A 185 91.24 -68.20 14.37
N PHE A 186 91.08 -68.74 13.15
CA PHE A 186 91.83 -69.91 12.68
C PHE A 186 93.29 -69.61 12.31
N THR A 187 93.62 -68.36 11.95
CA THR A 187 94.96 -67.99 11.47
C THR A 187 95.94 -67.57 12.58
N GLY A 188 95.50 -67.54 13.84
CA GLY A 188 96.36 -67.17 14.98
C GLY A 188 96.90 -65.73 14.90
N LEU A 189 96.25 -64.86 14.13
CA LEU A 189 96.55 -63.44 14.03
C LEU A 189 95.66 -62.65 15.01
N THR A 190 95.63 -63.07 16.28
CA THR A 190 94.97 -62.30 17.35
C THR A 190 96.03 -61.53 18.15
N ASP A 191 96.69 -60.58 17.50
CA ASP A 191 97.24 -59.41 18.19
C ASP A 191 97.68 -58.34 17.17
N GLU A 192 97.45 -57.07 17.51
CA GLU A 192 97.71 -55.85 16.72
C GLU A 192 96.68 -55.41 15.67
N LEU A 193 95.42 -55.27 16.06
CA LEU A 193 94.67 -54.07 15.66
C LEU A 193 94.01 -53.43 16.88
N ARG A 194 94.79 -52.52 17.45
CA ARG A 194 94.43 -51.37 18.28
C ARG A 194 92.94 -51.02 18.25
N ASP A 195 92.32 -51.06 19.43
CA ASP A 195 91.09 -50.34 19.77
C ASP A 195 91.29 -48.84 19.47
N ASP A 196 90.97 -48.40 18.26
CA ASP A 196 90.52 -47.04 18.06
C ASP A 196 88.98 -47.10 18.10
N PRO A 197 88.31 -46.42 19.04
CA PRO A 197 86.85 -46.37 19.03
C PRO A 197 86.42 -45.74 17.72
N ILE A 198 85.75 -46.51 16.85
CA ILE A 198 84.98 -45.94 15.76
C ILE A 198 83.83 -45.19 16.44
N VAL A 199 84.04 -43.90 16.66
CA VAL A 199 82.96 -42.96 16.89
C VAL A 199 82.19 -42.94 15.57
N MET A 200 81.16 -43.78 15.45
CA MET A 200 80.05 -43.46 14.56
C MET A 200 79.43 -42.20 15.13
N GLU A 201 79.81 -41.07 14.57
CA GLU A 201 78.99 -39.89 14.62
C GLU A 201 77.68 -40.28 13.91
N VAL A 202 76.70 -40.68 14.71
CA VAL A 202 75.30 -40.66 14.28
C VAL A 202 75.05 -39.18 14.05
N THR A 203 75.28 -38.73 12.81
CA THR A 203 74.60 -37.53 12.34
C THR A 203 73.14 -37.87 12.56
N GLU A 204 72.48 -37.18 13.50
CA GLU A 204 71.04 -37.08 13.50
C GLU A 204 70.67 -36.92 12.03
N VAL A 205 70.02 -37.94 11.45
CA VAL A 205 69.17 -37.69 10.32
C VAL A 205 68.23 -36.67 10.90
N ALA A 206 68.46 -35.41 10.50
CA ALA A 206 67.58 -34.32 10.82
C ALA A 206 66.19 -34.89 10.70
N THR A 207 65.39 -34.72 11.76
CA THR A 207 63.97 -34.60 11.58
C THR A 207 63.83 -33.68 10.38
N ALA A 208 63.62 -34.26 9.20
CA ALA A 208 62.94 -33.57 8.15
C ALA A 208 61.66 -33.21 8.87
N GLU A 209 61.56 -31.95 9.28
CA GLU A 209 60.28 -31.30 9.39
C GLU A 209 59.49 -31.87 8.23
N GLU A 210 58.42 -32.61 8.55
CA GLU A 210 57.34 -32.72 7.59
C GLU A 210 57.22 -31.32 7.01
N PRO A 211 57.30 -31.15 5.67
CA PRO A 211 57.14 -29.84 5.11
C PRO A 211 55.88 -29.30 5.75
N VAL A 212 56.02 -28.19 6.48
CA VAL A 212 54.87 -27.33 6.73
C VAL A 212 54.43 -27.00 5.32
N ILE A 213 53.49 -27.81 4.83
CA ILE A 213 52.57 -27.39 3.82
C ILE A 213 51.92 -26.22 4.53
N ASP A 214 52.49 -25.05 4.30
CA ASP A 214 51.77 -23.80 4.28
C ASP A 214 50.65 -24.09 3.30
N SER A 215 49.60 -24.67 3.86
CA SER A 215 48.29 -24.55 3.31
C SER A 215 48.18 -23.04 3.29
N PRO A 216 48.12 -22.37 2.11
CA PRO A 216 47.33 -21.17 2.12
C PRO A 216 46.00 -21.66 2.67
N THR A 217 45.76 -21.37 3.95
CA THR A 217 44.42 -21.12 4.41
C THR A 217 43.92 -20.21 3.29
N PRO A 218 42.89 -20.58 2.51
CA PRO A 218 42.25 -19.52 1.79
C PRO A 218 41.88 -18.55 2.91
N GLU A 219 42.60 -17.43 2.99
CA GLU A 219 41.94 -16.18 3.24
C GLU A 219 40.80 -16.24 2.24
N ILE A 220 39.66 -16.66 2.77
CA ILE A 220 38.41 -16.21 2.23
C ILE A 220 38.61 -14.70 2.37
N GLU A 221 39.14 -14.08 1.31
CA GLU A 221 38.59 -12.83 0.87
C GLU A 221 37.10 -13.12 0.90
N LEU A 222 36.47 -12.72 2.01
CA LEU A 222 35.18 -12.09 1.94
C LEU A 222 35.41 -11.06 0.84
N VAL A 223 35.13 -11.48 -0.39
CA VAL A 223 34.61 -10.59 -1.39
C VAL A 223 33.54 -9.89 -0.59
N ASP A 224 33.79 -8.63 -0.26
CA ASP A 224 32.73 -7.66 -0.07
C ASP A 224 31.92 -7.78 -1.35
N VAL A 225 31.02 -8.77 -1.35
CA VAL A 225 29.78 -8.68 -2.07
C VAL A 225 29.29 -7.39 -1.49
N MET A 226 29.35 -6.35 -2.32
CA MET A 226 28.58 -5.16 -2.14
C MET A 226 27.16 -5.66 -1.89
N VAL A 227 26.84 -5.88 -0.61
CA VAL A 227 25.60 -5.40 -0.05
C VAL A 227 25.70 -3.93 -0.37
N GLY A 228 25.20 -3.57 -1.56
CA GLY A 228 24.83 -2.21 -1.82
C GLY A 228 24.03 -1.84 -0.60
N GLU A 229 24.60 -0.95 0.21
CA GLU A 229 23.89 -0.26 1.25
C GLU A 229 22.69 0.32 0.52
N ALA A 230 21.56 -0.38 0.64
CA ALA A 230 20.30 0.15 0.17
C ALA A 230 20.23 1.50 0.88
N PRO A 231 20.00 2.59 0.14
CA PRO A 231 19.82 3.89 0.78
C PRO A 231 18.81 3.68 1.90
N PRO A 232 19.03 4.26 3.10
CA PRO A 232 18.13 4.05 4.21
C PRO A 232 16.75 4.38 3.68
N VAL A 233 15.91 3.35 3.54
CA VAL A 233 14.49 3.58 3.34
C VAL A 233 14.08 4.14 4.68
N GLU A 234 14.03 5.47 4.78
CA GLU A 234 13.18 6.16 5.71
C GLU A 234 11.77 5.64 5.44
N MET A 235 11.48 4.47 6.00
CA MET A 235 10.14 4.10 6.37
C MET A 235 9.78 5.13 7.41
N GLU A 236 9.25 6.26 6.96
CA GLU A 236 8.29 7.02 7.74
C GLU A 236 7.19 6.01 8.09
N HIS A 237 7.39 5.30 9.20
CA HIS A 237 6.28 4.77 9.95
C HIS A 237 5.52 6.02 10.39
N GLU A 238 4.61 6.46 9.54
CA GLU A 238 3.48 7.26 9.97
C GLU A 238 2.73 6.36 10.95
N THR A 239 3.16 6.41 12.21
CA THR A 239 2.43 5.88 13.33
C THR A 239 1.18 6.73 13.40
N VAL A 240 0.15 6.31 12.67
CA VAL A 240 -1.19 6.88 12.80
C VAL A 240 -1.53 6.73 14.28
N PRO A 241 -1.65 7.83 15.04
CA PRO A 241 -1.90 7.74 16.47
C PRO A 241 -3.27 7.07 16.65
N VAL A 242 -3.29 5.95 17.35
CA VAL A 242 -4.54 5.29 17.74
C VAL A 242 -5.34 6.32 18.54
N PRO A 243 -6.56 6.69 18.10
CA PRO A 243 -7.31 7.74 18.77
C PRO A 243 -7.61 7.30 20.20
N THR A 244 -7.33 8.18 21.15
CA THR A 244 -7.64 7.93 22.56
C THR A 244 -9.16 7.89 22.73
N ALA A 245 -9.68 7.18 23.73
CA ALA A 245 -11.13 7.00 23.93
C ALA A 245 -11.94 8.33 23.93
N ASP A 246 -11.32 9.42 24.40
CA ASP A 246 -11.92 10.76 24.39
C ASP A 246 -12.05 11.37 22.99
N GLN A 247 -11.17 11.01 22.05
CA GLN A 247 -11.21 11.48 20.65
C GLN A 247 -12.34 10.80 19.86
N LEU A 248 -12.61 9.52 20.13
CA LEU A 248 -13.75 8.79 19.54
C LEU A 248 -15.10 9.30 20.05
N LEU A 249 -15.17 9.69 21.33
CA LEU A 249 -16.37 10.27 21.93
C LEU A 249 -16.72 11.66 21.34
N ASN A 250 -15.71 12.47 21.01
CA ASN A 250 -15.94 13.76 20.35
C ASN A 250 -16.32 13.63 18.87
N GLN A 251 -15.80 12.64 18.16
CA GLN A 251 -16.21 12.37 16.78
C GLN A 251 -17.66 11.89 16.67
N LEU A 252 -18.14 11.08 17.63
CA LEU A 252 -19.54 10.66 17.67
C LEU A 252 -20.52 11.80 18.01
N ARG A 253 -20.09 12.82 18.76
CA ARG A 253 -20.89 14.03 18.97
C ARG A 253 -20.97 14.93 17.75
N SER A 254 -19.90 15.01 16.96
CA SER A 254 -19.85 15.82 15.74
C SER A 254 -20.66 15.26 14.56
N ILE A 255 -21.05 13.98 14.61
CA ILE A 255 -21.87 13.33 13.56
C ILE A 255 -23.37 13.42 13.91
N GLY A 256 -23.72 13.96 15.09
CA GLY A 256 -25.08 14.01 15.63
C GLY A 256 -25.76 15.38 15.65
N ASP A 257 -25.13 16.43 15.11
CA ASP A 257 -25.73 17.76 14.84
C ASP A 257 -25.88 17.96 13.32
#